data_AF-A0A7G8X9B1-F1
#
_entry.id   AF-A0A7G8X9B1-F1
#
_cell.length_a   1.000
_cell.length_b   1.000
_cell.length_c   1.000
_cell.angle_alpha   90.00
_cell.angle_beta   90.00
_cell.angle_gamma   90.00
#
_symmetry.space_group_name_H-M   'P 1'
#
loop_
_entity.id
_entity.type
_entity.pdbx_description
1 polymer ?
#
loop_
_entity_poly.entity_id
_entity_poly.type
_entity_poly.pdbx_seq_one_letter_code
_entity_poly.pdbx_strand_id
1 'polypeptide(L)'
;MKTNDVILQTTTKIVFFIIFLFSIHIFFAGHYTPGGGFVGGLLTTGAIVLLLLAFDLKTVQKALPFNFTIMTGIGLLLSLGTAAGSIFFNVPFFTHAFDDFTLPLFGTTSLHTAMIFDAGVYLVVVGAAVTMIQSIGGDA
;
A
#
# COMPACT_ATOMS: atom_id res chain seq x y z
N MET A 1 -31.22 13.16 -10.52
CA MET A 1 -31.29 12.28 -11.70
C MET A 1 -30.29 11.16 -11.45
N LYS A 2 -30.72 9.90 -11.28
CA LYS A 2 -29.76 8.77 -11.17
C LYS A 2 -29.20 8.53 -12.56
N THR A 3 -28.03 9.11 -12.85
CA THR A 3 -27.31 8.85 -14.10
C THR A 3 -26.91 7.38 -14.12
N ASN A 4 -27.05 6.74 -15.28
CA ASN A 4 -26.76 5.32 -15.43
C ASN A 4 -25.25 5.13 -15.62
N ASP A 5 -24.51 5.00 -14.52
CA ASP A 5 -23.04 4.97 -14.51
C ASP A 5 -22.44 3.58 -14.83
N VAL A 6 -23.16 2.73 -15.57
CA VAL A 6 -22.79 1.33 -15.81
C VAL A 6 -21.44 1.22 -16.53
N ILE A 7 -21.17 2.10 -17.50
CA ILE A 7 -19.88 2.12 -18.22
C ILE A 7 -18.75 2.47 -17.26
N LEU A 8 -18.93 3.51 -16.43
CA LEU A 8 -17.95 3.93 -15.43
C LEU A 8 -17.68 2.81 -14.42
N GLN A 9 -18.72 2.26 -13.80
CA GLN A 9 -18.61 1.20 -12.80
C GLN A 9 -17.96 -0.07 -13.35
N THR A 10 -18.29 -0.46 -14.58
CA THR A 10 -17.70 -1.65 -15.22
C THR A 10 -16.24 -1.41 -15.55
N THR A 11 -15.90 -0.27 -16.12
CA THR A 11 -14.52 0.10 -16.47
C THR A 11 -13.66 0.23 -15.21
N THR A 12 -14.17 0.89 -14.17
CA THR A 12 -13.48 1.07 -12.90
C THR A 12 -13.08 -0.26 -12.25
N LYS A 13 -13.90 -1.31 -12.31
CA LYS A 13 -13.52 -2.63 -11.73
C LYS A 13 -12.28 -3.21 -12.40
N ILE A 14 -12.18 -3.10 -13.72
CA ILE A 14 -11.05 -3.60 -14.50
C ILE A 14 -9.81 -2.74 -14.23
N VAL A 15 -9.96 -1.41 -14.34
CA VAL A 15 -8.86 -0.46 -14.16
C VAL A 15 -8.32 -0.48 -12.73
N PHE A 16 -9.18 -0.61 -11.72
CA PHE A 16 -8.79 -0.77 -10.32
C PHE A 16 -7.79 -1.93 -10.17
N PHE A 17 -8.11 -3.09 -10.73
CA PHE A 17 -7.27 -4.27 -10.61
C PHE A 17 -5.90 -4.07 -11.29
N ILE A 18 -5.88 -3.40 -12.45
CA ILE A 18 -4.64 -3.06 -13.16
C ILE A 18 -3.77 -2.11 -12.32
N ILE A 19 -4.35 -1.02 -11.80
CA ILE A 19 -3.62 -0.05 -10.97
C ILE A 19 -3.09 -0.72 -9.69
N PHE A 20 -3.90 -1.58 -9.06
CA PHE A 20 -3.51 -2.29 -7.85
C PHE A 20 -2.33 -3.24 -8.11
N LEU A 21 -2.39 -4.05 -9.18
CA LEU A 21 -1.27 -4.91 -9.56
C LEU A 21 -0.02 -4.11 -9.93
N PHE A 22 -0.19 -2.98 -10.62
CA PHE A 22 0.92 -2.10 -10.97
C PHE A 22 1.55 -1.45 -9.72
N SER A 23 0.74 -1.05 -8.74
CA SER A 23 1.21 -0.57 -7.43
C SER A 23 2.08 -1.62 -6.73
N ILE A 24 1.64 -2.88 -6.71
CA ILE A 24 2.41 -4.01 -6.16
C ILE A 24 3.72 -4.18 -6.94
N HIS A 25 3.68 -4.14 -8.27
CA HIS A 25 4.88 -4.26 -9.08
C HIS A 25 5.90 -3.14 -8.78
N ILE A 26 5.46 -1.88 -8.72
CA ILE A 26 6.31 -0.73 -8.40
C ILE A 26 6.89 -0.81 -6.97
N PHE A 27 6.12 -1.37 -6.03
CA PHE A 27 6.62 -1.66 -4.69
C PHE A 27 7.81 -2.62 -4.73
N PHE A 28 7.67 -3.78 -5.37
CA PHE A 28 8.75 -4.77 -5.49
C PHE A 28 9.93 -4.29 -6.36
N ALA A 29 9.65 -3.52 -7.41
CA ALA A 29 10.65 -3.00 -8.33
C ALA A 29 11.50 -1.86 -7.74
N GLY A 30 11.09 -1.30 -6.59
CA GLY A 30 11.75 -0.18 -5.91
C GLY A 30 13.20 -0.44 -5.50
N HIS A 31 13.64 -1.71 -5.44
CA HIS A 31 15.02 -2.07 -5.14
C HIS A 31 15.99 -1.81 -6.30
N TYR A 32 15.52 -1.89 -7.54
CA TYR A 32 16.37 -1.85 -8.73
C TYR A 32 16.04 -0.69 -9.66
N THR A 33 14.84 -0.12 -9.53
CA THR A 33 14.29 0.92 -10.41
C THR A 33 13.57 1.98 -9.57
N PRO A 34 13.30 3.18 -10.12
CA PRO A 34 12.49 4.18 -9.42
C PRO A 34 11.13 3.61 -9.01
N GLY A 35 10.84 3.60 -7.71
CA GLY A 35 9.65 2.95 -7.15
C GLY A 35 9.65 2.93 -5.62
N GLY A 36 9.06 1.89 -5.03
CA GLY A 36 9.10 1.61 -3.59
C GLY A 36 7.80 1.86 -2.83
N GLY A 37 7.89 1.81 -1.50
CA GLY A 37 6.75 1.85 -0.56
C GLY A 37 5.81 3.04 -0.75
N PHE A 38 6.38 4.25 -0.88
CA PHE A 38 5.60 5.49 -0.94
C PHE A 38 4.76 5.60 -2.22
N VAL A 39 5.40 5.50 -3.39
CA VAL A 39 4.71 5.62 -4.70
C VAL A 39 3.75 4.45 -4.89
N GLY A 40 4.14 3.23 -4.50
CA GLY A 40 3.24 2.08 -4.46
C GLY A 40 1.98 2.39 -3.63
N GLY A 41 2.14 2.89 -2.41
CA GLY A 41 1.02 3.22 -1.55
C GLY A 41 0.09 4.29 -2.12
N LEU A 42 0.64 5.31 -2.79
CA LEU A 42 -0.15 6.34 -3.47
C LEU A 42 -0.93 5.77 -4.67
N LEU A 43 -0.35 4.87 -5.45
CA LEU A 43 -1.06 4.21 -6.56
C LEU A 43 -2.22 3.34 -6.05
N THR A 44 -2.01 2.60 -4.96
CA THR A 44 -3.11 1.82 -4.34
C THR A 44 -4.19 2.74 -3.77
N THR A 45 -3.80 3.85 -3.13
CA THR A 45 -4.74 4.88 -2.71
C THR A 45 -5.54 5.41 -3.90
N GLY A 46 -4.88 5.72 -5.02
CA GLY A 46 -5.53 6.18 -6.25
C GLY A 46 -6.52 5.15 -6.82
N ALA A 47 -6.18 3.86 -6.76
CA ALA A 47 -7.10 2.79 -7.13
C ALA A 47 -8.35 2.78 -6.22
N ILE A 48 -8.18 2.90 -4.91
CA ILE A 48 -9.29 2.97 -3.95
C ILE A 48 -10.13 4.25 -4.17
N VAL A 49 -9.50 5.38 -4.47
CA VAL A 49 -10.21 6.63 -4.82
C VAL A 49 -11.04 6.45 -6.09
N LEU A 50 -10.51 5.77 -7.10
CA LEU A 50 -11.27 5.46 -8.32
C LEU A 50 -12.55 4.64 -8.00
N LEU A 51 -12.46 3.69 -7.06
CA LEU A 51 -13.64 2.97 -6.56
C LEU A 51 -14.61 3.93 -5.85
N LEU A 52 -14.12 4.82 -4.99
CA LEU A 52 -14.95 5.81 -4.27
C LEU A 52 -15.60 6.85 -5.18
N LEU A 53 -15.04 7.11 -6.37
CA LEU A 53 -15.66 7.99 -7.37
C LEU A 53 -16.74 7.27 -8.20
N ALA A 54 -16.57 5.98 -8.45
CA ALA A 54 -17.51 5.19 -9.25
C ALA A 54 -18.66 4.58 -8.42
N PHE A 55 -18.44 4.39 -7.12
CA PHE A 55 -19.37 3.78 -6.18
C PHE A 55 -19.51 4.66 -4.93
N ASP A 56 -20.58 4.45 -4.16
CA ASP A 56 -20.75 5.15 -2.89
C ASP A 56 -19.81 4.62 -1.79
N LEU A 57 -19.55 5.47 -0.80
CA LEU A 57 -18.65 5.18 0.32
C LEU A 57 -19.04 3.91 1.09
N LYS A 58 -20.35 3.65 1.27
CA LYS A 58 -20.83 2.45 1.99
C LYS A 58 -20.53 1.17 1.19
N THR A 59 -20.72 1.21 -0.12
CA THR A 59 -20.39 0.09 -1.01
C THR A 59 -18.89 -0.22 -0.97
N VAL A 60 -18.02 0.80 -1.04
CA VAL A 60 -16.57 0.59 -0.99
C VAL A 60 -16.12 0.08 0.39
N GLN A 61 -16.64 0.63 1.49
CA GLN A 61 -16.33 0.14 2.84
C GLN A 61 -16.79 -1.31 3.06
N LYS A 62 -17.90 -1.72 2.44
CA LYS A 62 -18.36 -3.11 2.48
C LYS A 62 -17.45 -4.04 1.67
N ALA A 63 -16.92 -3.56 0.53
CA ALA A 63 -16.02 -4.32 -0.32
C ALA A 63 -14.59 -4.41 0.25
N LEU A 64 -14.14 -3.36 0.94
CA LEU A 64 -12.84 -3.26 1.61
C LEU A 64 -13.04 -3.06 3.12
N PRO A 65 -13.37 -4.14 3.87
CA PRO A 65 -13.67 -4.06 5.30
C PRO A 65 -12.40 -3.91 6.16
N PHE A 66 -11.50 -3.01 5.77
CA PHE A 66 -10.27 -2.71 6.47
C PHE A 66 -10.40 -1.42 7.27
N ASN A 67 -9.88 -1.41 8.49
CA ASN A 67 -9.73 -0.18 9.25
C ASN A 67 -8.42 0.50 8.84
N PHE A 68 -8.51 1.53 8.00
CA PHE A 68 -7.35 2.25 7.45
C PHE A 68 -6.56 3.02 8.53
N THR A 69 -7.19 3.41 9.63
CA THR A 69 -6.51 3.97 10.80
C THR A 69 -5.61 2.93 11.47
N ILE A 70 -6.14 1.72 11.69
CA ILE A 70 -5.35 0.60 12.24
C ILE A 70 -4.22 0.20 11.27
N MET A 71 -4.50 0.20 9.96
CA MET A 71 -3.48 -0.06 8.93
C MET A 71 -2.30 0.92 9.04
N THR A 72 -2.59 2.21 9.25
CA THR A 72 -1.57 3.23 9.52
C THR A 72 -0.74 2.88 10.75
N GLY A 73 -1.39 2.51 11.86
CA GLY A 73 -0.70 2.12 13.09
C GLY A 73 0.20 0.90 12.91
N ILE A 74 -0.28 -0.12 12.20
CA ILE A 74 0.50 -1.33 11.88
C ILE A 74 1.72 -0.96 11.01
N GLY A 75 1.52 -0.12 9.99
CA GLY A 75 2.61 0.33 9.12
C GLY A 75 3.70 1.08 9.91
N LEU A 76 3.31 1.98 10.82
CA LEU A 76 4.24 2.68 11.70
C LEU A 76 5.02 1.72 12.61
N LEU A 77 4.33 0.78 13.25
CA LEU A 77 4.97 -0.23 14.09
C LEU A 77 5.95 -1.10 13.30
N LEU A 78 5.61 -1.43 12.06
CA LEU A 78 6.45 -2.26 11.20
C LEU A 78 7.69 -1.49 10.72
N SER A 79 7.55 -0.23 10.31
CA SER A 79 8.69 0.64 9.95
C SER A 79 9.61 0.90 11.14
N LEU A 80 9.04 1.31 12.29
CA LEU A 80 9.82 1.55 13.50
C LEU A 80 10.44 0.27 14.05
N GLY A 81 9.73 -0.85 14.03
CA GLY A 81 10.24 -2.15 14.46
C GLY A 81 11.41 -2.62 13.60
N THR A 82 11.35 -2.38 12.28
CA THR A 82 12.46 -2.69 11.37
C THR A 82 13.70 -1.84 11.71
N ALA A 83 13.52 -0.54 11.92
CA ALA A 83 14.63 0.35 12.26
C ALA A 83 15.19 0.06 13.67
N ALA A 84 14.33 -0.23 14.65
CA ALA A 84 14.72 -0.57 16.01
C ALA A 84 15.37 -1.96 16.11
N GLY A 85 15.04 -2.87 15.18
CA GLY A 85 15.65 -4.19 15.07
C GLY A 85 17.17 -4.14 15.04
N SER A 86 17.75 -3.11 14.41
CA SER A 86 19.20 -2.94 14.29
C SER A 86 19.91 -2.72 15.64
N ILE A 87 19.20 -2.19 16.64
CA ILE A 87 19.73 -1.96 17.99
C ILE A 87 20.08 -3.28 18.68
N PHE A 88 19.29 -4.34 18.44
CA PHE A 88 19.55 -5.67 19.01
C PHE A 88 20.82 -6.33 18.46
N PHE A 89 21.30 -5.87 17.30
CA PHE A 89 22.54 -6.34 16.67
C PHE A 89 23.73 -5.42 16.96
N ASN A 90 23.56 -4.43 17.87
CA ASN A 90 24.61 -3.47 18.25
C ASN A 90 25.18 -2.67 17.06
N VAL A 91 24.36 -2.44 16.05
CA VAL A 91 24.66 -1.58 14.89
C VAL A 91 23.80 -0.30 14.96
N PRO A 92 24.18 0.78 14.24
CA PRO A 92 23.41 2.02 14.25
C PRO A 92 21.93 1.82 13.88
N PHE A 93 21.05 2.67 14.43
CA PHE A 93 19.64 2.74 14.03
C PHE A 93 19.52 2.92 12.51
N PHE A 94 18.53 2.29 11.87
CA PHE A 94 18.37 2.24 10.40
C PHE A 94 19.46 1.47 9.63
N THR A 95 20.30 0.68 10.29
CA THR A 95 21.20 -0.23 9.56
C THR A 95 20.39 -1.38 8.96
N HIS A 96 20.39 -1.47 7.62
CA HIS A 96 19.72 -2.53 6.89
C HIS A 96 20.68 -3.66 6.51
N ALA A 97 20.27 -4.90 6.78
CA ALA A 97 20.92 -6.11 6.28
C ALA A 97 20.29 -6.58 4.97
N PHE A 98 21.07 -7.32 4.19
CA PHE A 98 20.67 -7.95 2.94
C PHE A 98 21.19 -9.38 2.90
N ASP A 99 20.41 -10.29 2.34
CA ASP A 99 20.80 -11.69 2.13
C ASP A 99 20.06 -12.28 0.93
N ASP A 100 20.64 -13.29 0.30
CA ASP A 100 20.11 -13.92 -0.91
C ASP A 100 19.26 -15.15 -0.53
N PHE A 101 17.95 -15.07 -0.82
CA PHE A 101 17.03 -16.17 -0.56
C PHE A 101 16.58 -16.82 -1.87
N THR A 102 16.66 -18.15 -1.95
CA THR A 102 16.05 -18.92 -3.04
C THR A 102 14.57 -19.14 -2.76
N LEU A 103 13.70 -18.31 -3.35
CA LEU A 103 12.26 -18.48 -3.28
C LEU A 103 11.76 -19.42 -4.39
N PRO A 104 10.81 -20.33 -4.09
CA PRO A 104 10.32 -21.34 -5.04
C PRO A 104 9.63 -20.76 -6.29
N LEU A 105 9.20 -19.50 -6.26
CA LEU A 105 8.52 -18.81 -7.38
C LEU A 105 9.39 -17.72 -8.05
N PHE A 106 10.42 -17.22 -7.37
CA PHE A 106 11.18 -16.03 -7.80
C PHE A 106 12.68 -16.29 -8.01
N GLY A 107 13.16 -17.52 -7.76
CA GLY A 107 14.59 -17.86 -7.88
C GLY A 107 15.41 -17.25 -6.75
N THR A 108 16.73 -17.08 -6.98
CA THR A 108 17.64 -16.37 -6.06
C THR A 108 17.29 -14.89 -6.04
N THR A 109 16.65 -14.43 -4.97
CA THR A 109 16.23 -13.04 -4.79
C THR A 109 16.98 -12.44 -3.60
N SER A 110 17.68 -11.32 -3.83
CA SER A 110 18.32 -10.55 -2.77
C SER A 110 17.25 -9.84 -1.95
N LEU A 111 16.95 -10.34 -0.75
CA LEU A 111 15.99 -9.71 0.15
C LEU A 111 16.74 -8.75 1.06
N HIS A 112 16.23 -7.51 1.11
CA HIS A 112 16.76 -6.48 1.98
C HIS A 112 15.76 -6.21 3.10
N THR A 113 16.23 -6.07 4.33
CA THR A 113 15.39 -5.61 5.47
C THR A 113 14.75 -4.24 5.20
N ALA A 114 15.34 -3.43 4.31
CA ALA A 114 14.76 -2.19 3.79
C ALA A 114 13.38 -2.40 3.13
N MET A 115 13.14 -3.58 2.54
CA MET A 115 11.85 -3.94 1.97
C MET A 115 10.73 -3.99 3.02
N ILE A 116 11.05 -4.50 4.22
CA ILE A 116 10.11 -4.57 5.33
C ILE A 116 9.79 -3.14 5.79
N PHE A 117 10.81 -2.29 5.91
CA PHE A 117 10.60 -0.88 6.21
C PHE A 117 9.66 -0.20 5.19
N ASP A 118 9.92 -0.41 3.89
CA ASP A 118 9.09 0.12 2.80
C ASP A 118 7.68 -0.45 2.78
N ALA A 119 7.47 -1.71 3.18
CA ALA A 119 6.14 -2.28 3.36
C ALA A 119 5.37 -1.52 4.45
N GLY A 120 6.05 -1.15 5.53
CA GLY A 120 5.47 -0.31 6.58
C GLY A 120 5.09 1.07 6.05
N VAL A 121 5.97 1.72 5.28
CA VAL A 121 5.70 3.00 4.61
C VAL A 121 4.50 2.88 3.67
N TYR A 122 4.42 1.81 2.87
CA TYR A 122 3.30 1.55 1.98
C TYR A 122 1.97 1.50 2.74
N LEU A 123 1.91 0.74 3.85
CA LEU A 123 0.72 0.63 4.69
C LEU A 123 0.35 1.97 5.34
N VAL A 124 1.32 2.75 5.80
CA VAL A 124 1.09 4.10 6.36
C VAL A 124 0.48 5.01 5.30
N VAL A 125 1.03 5.02 4.08
CA VAL A 125 0.54 5.87 3.00
C VAL A 125 -0.89 5.50 2.61
N VAL A 126 -1.18 4.22 2.38
CA VAL A 126 -2.54 3.76 2.06
C VAL A 126 -3.50 4.07 3.20
N GLY A 127 -3.13 3.69 4.42
CA GLY A 127 -3.96 3.89 5.61
C GLY A 127 -4.29 5.35 5.84
N ALA A 128 -3.28 6.22 5.90
CA ALA A 128 -3.46 7.63 6.21
C ALA A 128 -4.22 8.35 5.08
N ALA A 129 -3.87 8.10 3.82
CA ALA A 129 -4.49 8.79 2.70
C ALA A 129 -5.96 8.41 2.53
N VAL A 130 -6.28 7.11 2.57
CA VAL A 130 -7.68 6.65 2.49
C VAL A 130 -8.49 7.15 3.70
N THR A 131 -7.91 7.15 4.90
CA THR A 131 -8.57 7.70 6.10
C THR A 131 -8.89 9.19 5.90
N MET A 132 -7.94 10.00 5.45
CA MET A 132 -8.17 11.43 5.17
C MET A 132 -9.28 11.64 4.14
N ILE A 133 -9.26 10.90 3.04
CA ILE A 133 -10.29 10.98 1.99
C ILE A 133 -11.66 10.62 2.53
N GLN A 134 -11.77 9.55 3.32
CA GLN A 134 -13.03 9.11 3.90
C GLN A 134 -13.55 10.08 4.98
N SER A 135 -12.67 10.70 5.76
CA SER A 135 -13.07 11.75 6.71
C SER A 135 -13.63 12.97 5.99
N ILE A 136 -12.95 13.44 4.94
CA ILE A 136 -13.42 14.59 4.14
C ILE A 136 -14.73 14.27 3.42
N GLY A 137 -14.85 13.06 2.85
CA GLY A 137 -16.03 12.66 2.08
C GLY A 137 -17.20 12.13 2.91
N GLY A 138 -16.97 11.76 4.17
CA GLY A 138 -17.94 11.12 5.06
C GLY A 138 -18.55 12.03 6.11
N ASP A 139 -17.97 13.20 6.38
CA ASP A 139 -18.50 14.21 7.31
C ASP A 139 -19.59 15.11 6.64
N ALA A 140 -20.55 14.51 5.92
CA ALA A 140 -21.72 15.17 5.35
C ALA A 140 -23.04 14.46 5.69
#